data_AF-M4E0M0-F1
#
_entry.id   AF-M4E0M0-F1
#
_cell.length_a   1.000
_cell.length_b   1.000
_cell.length_c   1.000
_cell.angle_alpha   90.00
_cell.angle_beta   90.00
_cell.angle_gamma   90.00
#
_symmetry.space_group_name_H-M   'P 1'
#
loop_
_entity.id
_entity.type
_entity.pdbx_description
1 polymer ?
#
loop_
_entity_poly.entity_id
_entity_poly.type
_entity_poly.pdbx_seq_one_letter_code
_entity_poly.pdbx_strand_id
1 'polypeptide(L)'
;MHLHWKHRELVKLISKQKSLAFVENTARLLEYESGGVLVAIENVPKGFALIYYRGKNYQRPRNLLDKSKALKRSIAMQRHEVRKFLNYKLHFNVLSKLIAAVAYGSFKLWAAAPKPLPGENSGSSTSEECGELRVTNVCVFVAYFILSFAIA
;
A
#
# COMPACT_ATOMS: atom_id res chain seq x y z
N MET A 1 26.07 -9.50 11.94
CA MET A 1 25.56 -10.85 12.30
C MET A 1 26.69 -11.86 12.43
N HIS A 2 27.18 -12.44 11.33
CA HIS A 2 28.14 -13.55 11.37
C HIS A 2 29.45 -13.31 12.13
N LEU A 3 29.98 -12.08 12.11
CA LEU A 3 31.17 -11.74 12.88
C LEU A 3 30.92 -11.79 14.40
N HIS A 4 29.77 -11.28 14.87
CA HIS A 4 29.39 -11.34 16.28
C HIS A 4 29.12 -12.76 16.75
N TRP A 5 28.61 -13.60 15.85
CA TRP A 5 28.38 -15.02 16.08
C TRP A 5 29.62 -15.87 16.32
N LYS A 6 30.82 -15.32 16.08
CA LYS A 6 32.10 -15.95 16.46
C LYS A 6 32.32 -15.98 17.97
N HIS A 7 31.83 -14.97 18.69
CA HIS A 7 32.13 -14.76 20.10
C HIS A 7 30.87 -14.69 20.98
N ARG A 8 29.67 -14.70 20.38
CA ARG A 8 28.38 -14.64 21.07
C ARG A 8 27.36 -15.48 20.34
N GLU A 9 26.47 -16.14 21.06
CA GLU A 9 25.43 -16.98 20.44
C GLU A 9 24.18 -16.19 20.04
N LEU A 10 23.98 -15.04 20.69
CA LEU A 10 22.85 -14.13 20.49
C LEU A 10 23.32 -12.80 19.93
N VAL A 11 22.56 -12.27 18.97
CA VAL A 11 22.80 -10.96 18.36
C VAL A 11 21.50 -10.17 18.34
N LYS A 12 21.58 -8.91 18.79
CA LYS A 12 20.50 -7.93 18.65
C LYS A 12 20.78 -7.07 17.42
N LEU A 13 19.88 -7.12 16.45
CA LEU A 13 19.88 -6.25 15.27
C LEU A 13 18.86 -5.14 15.47
N ILE A 14 19.20 -3.91 15.10
CA ILE A 14 18.27 -2.78 15.16
C ILE A 14 17.98 -2.33 13.74
N SER A 15 16.71 -2.45 13.34
CA SER A 15 16.19 -1.92 12.08
C SER A 15 15.46 -0.60 12.34
N LYS A 16 15.71 0.40 11.49
CA LYS A 16 15.03 1.72 11.53
C LYS A 16 13.73 1.75 10.70
N GLN A 17 13.26 0.60 10.23
CA GLN A 17 12.02 0.51 9.46
C GLN A 17 10.82 0.81 10.36
N LYS A 18 9.79 1.43 9.79
CA LYS A 18 8.58 1.84 10.51
C LYS A 18 7.44 0.82 10.41
N SER A 19 7.45 -0.03 9.39
CA SER A 19 6.40 -1.02 9.15
C SER A 19 6.80 -2.39 9.68
N LEU A 20 5.93 -2.98 10.50
CA LEU A 20 6.09 -4.32 11.07
C LEU A 20 6.18 -5.38 9.96
N ALA A 21 5.33 -5.31 8.93
CA ALA A 21 5.34 -6.24 7.80
C ALA A 21 6.69 -6.24 7.05
N PHE A 22 7.35 -5.07 6.96
CA PHE A 22 8.67 -5.00 6.35
C PHE A 22 9.73 -5.68 7.25
N VAL A 23 9.63 -5.49 8.56
CA VAL A 23 10.55 -6.10 9.54
C VAL A 23 10.43 -7.61 9.52
N GLU A 24 9.22 -8.16 9.45
CA GLU A 24 8.98 -9.61 9.33
C GLU A 24 9.56 -10.18 8.03
N ASN A 25 9.34 -9.51 6.90
CA ASN A 25 9.91 -9.93 5.62
C ASN A 25 11.44 -9.89 5.64
N THR A 26 12.00 -8.85 6.25
CA THR A 26 13.46 -8.73 6.46
C THR A 26 13.94 -9.85 7.38
N ALA A 27 13.15 -10.20 8.40
CA ALA A 27 13.50 -11.23 9.34
C ALA A 27 13.58 -12.61 8.65
N ARG A 28 12.57 -12.95 7.85
CA ARG A 28 12.52 -14.17 7.06
C ARG A 28 13.68 -14.26 6.07
N LEU A 29 14.03 -13.15 5.42
CA LEU A 29 15.18 -13.10 4.51
C LEU A 29 16.49 -13.35 5.28
N LEU A 30 16.65 -12.73 6.44
CA LEU A 30 17.83 -12.92 7.29
C LEU A 30 17.94 -14.36 7.79
N GLU A 31 16.85 -15.02 8.18
CA GLU A 31 16.85 -16.44 8.52
C GLU A 31 17.36 -17.29 7.37
N TYR A 32 16.84 -17.06 6.15
CA TYR A 32 17.24 -17.80 4.95
C TYR A 32 18.72 -17.59 4.57
N GLU A 33 19.20 -16.34 4.58
CA GLU A 33 20.58 -16.03 4.20
C GLU A 33 21.60 -16.46 5.24
N SER A 34 21.24 -16.34 6.52
CA SER A 34 22.18 -16.49 7.63
C SER A 34 22.09 -17.84 8.34
N GLY A 35 20.98 -18.57 8.20
CA GLY A 35 20.70 -19.81 8.92
C GLY A 35 20.49 -19.63 10.42
N GLY A 36 20.35 -18.39 10.90
CA GLY A 36 19.99 -18.10 12.29
C GLY A 36 18.48 -18.21 12.53
N VAL A 37 18.09 -18.43 13.78
CA VAL A 37 16.70 -18.53 14.21
C VAL A 37 16.25 -17.19 14.79
N LEU A 38 15.16 -16.63 14.29
CA LEU A 38 14.52 -15.47 14.91
C LEU A 38 13.91 -15.89 16.25
N VAL A 39 14.35 -15.26 17.34
CA VAL A 39 13.82 -15.54 18.69
C VAL A 39 12.66 -14.61 19.00
N ALA A 40 12.85 -13.32 18.75
CA ALA A 40 11.85 -12.30 19.06
C ALA A 40 12.04 -11.03 18.22
N ILE A 41 10.93 -10.35 17.97
CA ILE A 41 10.90 -8.98 17.45
C ILE A 41 10.39 -8.08 18.57
N GLU A 42 11.22 -7.13 18.98
CA GLU A 42 10.93 -6.20 20.07
C GLU A 42 10.77 -4.78 19.49
N ASN A 43 9.76 -4.04 19.93
CA ASN A 43 9.59 -2.65 19.54
C ASN A 43 10.43 -1.74 20.46
N VAL A 44 11.23 -0.86 19.88
CA VAL A 44 12.19 -0.01 20.58
C VAL A 44 11.95 1.44 20.11
N PRO A 45 12.15 2.49 20.93
CA PRO A 45 11.97 3.88 20.48
C PRO A 45 12.79 4.26 19.22
N LYS A 46 13.83 3.49 18.86
CA LYS A 46 14.67 3.69 17.66
C LYS A 46 14.22 2.88 16.44
N GLY A 47 13.14 2.10 16.53
CA GLY A 47 12.63 1.20 15.49
C GLY A 47 12.36 -0.21 16.03
N PHE A 48 12.69 -1.24 15.27
CA PHE A 48 12.48 -2.63 15.71
C PHE A 48 13.81 -3.29 16.01
N ALA A 49 13.88 -4.00 17.14
CA ALA A 49 15.00 -4.87 17.44
C ALA A 49 14.64 -6.32 17.11
N LEU A 50 15.45 -6.95 16.26
CA LEU A 50 15.37 -8.37 15.98
C LEU A 50 16.43 -9.10 16.80
N ILE A 51 16.00 -10.09 17.58
CA ILE A 51 16.89 -10.93 18.37
C ILE A 51 17.07 -12.24 17.63
N TYR A 52 18.32 -12.52 17.24
CA TYR A 52 18.69 -13.70 16.50
C TYR A 52 19.58 -14.63 17.31
N TYR A 53 19.22 -15.90 17.29
CA TYR A 53 20.06 -16.98 17.79
C TYR A 53 20.79 -17.65 16.63
N ARG A 54 22.07 -17.96 16.84
CA ARG A 54 22.93 -18.58 15.84
C ARG A 54 22.45 -19.97 15.42
N GLY A 55 21.92 -20.77 16.36
CA GLY A 55 21.63 -22.19 16.18
C GLY A 55 22.85 -23.08 16.44
N LYS A 56 22.62 -24.28 17.00
CA LYS A 56 23.69 -25.24 17.37
C LYS A 56 24.50 -25.74 16.16
N ASN A 57 23.94 -25.70 14.95
CA ASN A 57 24.58 -26.16 13.71
C ASN A 57 24.93 -25.00 12.74
N TYR A 58 25.18 -23.80 13.26
CA TYR A 58 25.59 -22.70 12.40
C TYR A 58 26.96 -22.96 11.80
N GLN A 59 27.00 -23.08 10.48
CA GLN A 59 28.21 -23.10 9.69
C GLN A 59 28.46 -21.72 9.12
N ARG A 60 29.68 -21.21 9.27
CA ARG A 60 30.06 -19.92 8.69
C ARG A 60 29.90 -20.03 7.17
N PRO A 61 29.04 -19.23 6.52
CA PRO A 61 28.89 -19.27 5.08
C PRO A 61 30.22 -18.87 4.44
N ARG A 62 30.76 -19.78 3.62
CA ARG A 62 32.02 -19.55 2.88
C ARG A 62 31.85 -18.47 1.80
N ASN A 63 30.63 -18.30 1.32
CA ASN A 63 30.27 -17.35 0.26
C ASN A 63 29.96 -15.96 0.81
N LEU A 64 30.87 -15.40 1.62
CA LEU A 64 30.73 -14.01 2.05
C LEU A 64 30.71 -13.14 0.79
N LEU A 65 29.59 -12.43 0.56
CA LEU A 65 29.53 -11.44 -0.50
C LEU A 65 30.66 -10.45 -0.28
N ASP A 66 31.56 -10.39 -1.25
CA ASP A 66 32.61 -9.39 -1.27
C ASP A 66 31.98 -7.99 -1.16
N LYS A 67 32.64 -7.03 -0.50
CA LYS A 67 32.02 -5.73 -0.12
C LYS A 67 31.38 -5.05 -1.33
N SER A 68 32.01 -5.14 -2.49
CA SER A 68 31.52 -4.62 -3.77
C SER A 68 30.21 -5.29 -4.24
N LYS A 69 30.12 -6.63 -4.12
CA LYS A 69 28.92 -7.37 -4.51
C LYS A 69 27.75 -7.09 -3.56
N ALA A 70 28.01 -7.00 -2.26
CA ALA A 70 27.01 -6.61 -1.27
C ALA A 70 26.46 -5.21 -1.54
N LEU A 71 27.34 -4.24 -1.84
CA LEU A 71 26.95 -2.87 -2.17
C LEU A 71 26.11 -2.79 -3.45
N LYS A 72 26.48 -3.53 -4.50
CA LYS A 72 25.68 -3.60 -5.74
C LYS A 72 24.27 -4.14 -5.46
N ARG A 73 24.16 -5.17 -4.63
CA ARG A 73 22.85 -5.74 -4.23
C ARG A 73 22.03 -4.76 -3.39
N SER A 74 22.63 -4.04 -2.44
CA SER A 74 21.90 -3.06 -1.62
C SER A 74 21.37 -1.90 -2.48
N ILE A 75 22.16 -1.41 -3.44
CA ILE A 75 21.74 -0.36 -4.37
C ILE A 75 20.64 -0.87 -5.30
N ALA A 76 20.77 -2.10 -5.81
CA ALA A 76 19.73 -2.71 -6.66
C ALA A 76 18.40 -2.83 -5.91
N MET A 77 18.42 -3.28 -4.65
CA MET A 77 17.25 -3.34 -3.79
C MET A 77 16.64 -1.96 -3.55
N GLN A 78 17.44 -0.95 -3.21
CA GLN A 78 16.97 0.42 -3.03
C GLN A 78 16.29 0.96 -4.30
N ARG A 79 16.90 0.75 -5.48
CA ARG A 79 16.34 1.16 -6.76
C ARG A 79 15.03 0.43 -7.10
N HIS A 80 14.94 -0.85 -6.77
CA HIS A 80 13.73 -1.65 -7.00
C HIS A 80 12.55 -1.14 -6.16
N GLU A 81 12.80 -0.82 -4.90
CA GLU A 81 11.76 -0.27 -4.01
C GLU A 81 11.28 1.11 -4.50
N VAL A 82 12.18 1.98 -4.96
CA VAL A 82 11.80 3.25 -5.60
C VAL A 82 11.02 3.04 -6.89
N ARG A 83 11.36 2.02 -7.70
CA ARG A 83 10.62 1.72 -8.93
C ARG A 83 9.20 1.23 -8.63
N LYS A 84 9.03 0.33 -7.65
CA LYS A 84 7.71 -0.06 -7.15
C LYS A 84 6.94 1.19 -6.71
N PHE A 85 7.61 2.08 -5.96
CA PHE A 85 7.06 3.38 -5.53
C PHE A 85 6.42 4.16 -6.68
N LEU A 86 7.20 4.36 -7.72
CA LEU A 86 6.78 5.17 -8.85
C LEU A 86 5.67 4.49 -9.66
N ASN A 87 5.73 3.17 -9.83
CA ASN A 87 4.72 2.43 -10.58
C ASN A 87 3.34 2.49 -9.93
N TYR A 88 3.22 2.29 -8.62
CA TYR A 88 1.90 2.43 -7.99
C TYR A 88 1.40 3.86 -8.02
N LYS A 89 2.29 4.86 -7.95
CA LYS A 89 1.91 6.28 -8.00
C LYS A 89 1.41 6.65 -9.40
N LEU A 90 2.02 6.07 -10.44
CA LEU A 90 1.54 6.15 -11.81
C LEU A 90 0.17 5.49 -11.97
N HIS A 91 0.00 4.27 -11.47
CA HIS A 91 -1.29 3.58 -11.48
C HIS A 91 -2.38 4.38 -10.77
N PHE A 92 -2.10 4.93 -9.58
CA PHE A 92 -3.03 5.78 -8.84
C PHE A 92 -3.40 7.04 -9.63
N ASN A 93 -2.42 7.71 -10.25
CA ASN A 93 -2.66 8.91 -11.06
C ASN A 93 -3.47 8.62 -12.34
N VAL A 94 -3.26 7.46 -12.97
CA VAL A 94 -4.05 7.04 -14.14
C VAL A 94 -5.48 6.72 -13.72
N LEU A 95 -5.65 5.96 -12.64
CA LEU A 95 -6.97 5.62 -12.10
C LEU A 95 -7.73 6.88 -11.65
N SER A 96 -7.09 7.82 -10.96
CA SER A 96 -7.74 9.06 -10.51
C SER A 96 -8.19 9.94 -11.68
N LYS A 97 -7.37 10.04 -12.75
CA LYS A 97 -7.76 10.74 -13.99
C LYS A 97 -8.91 10.05 -14.72
N LEU A 98 -8.93 8.72 -14.77
CA LEU A 98 -10.02 7.96 -15.38
C LEU A 98 -11.33 8.15 -14.60
N ILE A 99 -11.28 8.04 -13.27
CA ILE A 99 -12.43 8.27 -12.39
C ILE A 99 -12.95 9.69 -12.55
N ALA A 100 -12.06 10.70 -12.57
CA ALA A 100 -12.45 12.09 -12.83
C ALA A 100 -13.10 12.23 -14.21
N ALA A 101 -12.52 11.66 -15.27
CA ALA A 101 -13.09 11.74 -16.63
C ALA A 101 -14.49 11.11 -16.70
N VAL A 102 -14.70 9.96 -16.05
CA VAL A 102 -16.01 9.29 -15.97
C VAL A 102 -17.01 10.12 -15.15
N ALA A 103 -16.58 10.69 -14.02
CA ALA A 103 -17.42 11.55 -13.18
C ALA A 103 -17.82 12.85 -13.89
N TYR A 104 -16.87 13.56 -14.53
CA TYR A 104 -17.14 14.77 -15.30
C TYR A 104 -17.96 14.49 -16.58
N GLY A 105 -17.75 13.35 -17.25
CA GLY A 105 -18.57 12.92 -18.38
C GLY A 105 -20.03 12.64 -17.98
N SER A 106 -20.22 11.96 -16.85
CA SER A 106 -21.55 11.71 -16.28
C SER A 106 -22.24 13.00 -15.81
N PHE A 107 -21.47 13.95 -15.27
CA PHE A 107 -21.99 15.28 -14.86
C PHE A 107 -22.45 16.12 -16.07
N LYS A 108 -21.73 16.05 -17.20
CA LYS A 108 -22.10 16.78 -18.43
C LYS A 108 -23.37 16.20 -19.08
N LEU A 109 -23.59 14.89 -18.95
CA LEU A 109 -24.81 14.23 -19.42
C LEU A 109 -26.03 14.57 -18.55
N TRP A 110 -25.86 14.66 -17.21
CA TRP A 110 -26.90 15.13 -16.29
C TRP A 110 -27.22 16.62 -16.52
N ALA A 111 -26.20 17.47 -16.69
CA ALA A 111 -26.40 18.90 -16.94
C ALA A 111 -27.08 19.20 -18.30
N ALA A 112 -27.12 18.24 -19.22
CA ALA A 112 -27.88 18.31 -20.48
C ALA A 112 -29.34 17.83 -20.31
N ALA A 113 -29.95 18.08 -19.16
CA ALA A 113 -31.38 17.89 -18.96
C ALA A 113 -32.17 18.72 -20.00
N PRO A 114 -33.24 18.16 -20.61
CA PRO A 114 -33.99 18.83 -21.66
C PRO A 114 -34.58 20.14 -21.11
N LYS A 115 -34.31 21.25 -21.81
CA LYS A 115 -34.96 22.53 -21.50
C LYS A 115 -36.48 22.36 -21.69
N PRO A 116 -37.32 22.80 -20.73
CA PRO A 116 -38.76 22.73 -20.90
C PRO A 116 -39.17 23.52 -22.15
N LEU A 117 -39.96 22.89 -23.01
CA LEU A 117 -40.45 23.48 -24.25
C LEU A 117 -41.35 24.68 -23.93
N PRO A 118 -41.29 25.77 -24.71
CA PRO A 118 -42.10 26.94 -24.46
C PRO A 118 -43.53 26.72 -24.98
N GLY A 119 -44.48 26.67 -24.06
CA GLY A 119 -45.87 27.06 -24.32
C GLY A 119 -46.92 25.99 -24.06
N GLU A 120 -47.52 26.05 -22.86
CA GLU A 120 -48.98 25.88 -22.74
C GLU A 120 -49.46 26.64 -21.49
N ASN A 121 -50.32 27.64 -21.72
CA ASN A 121 -50.97 28.41 -20.67
C ASN A 121 -52.25 27.68 -20.26
N SER A 122 -52.44 27.50 -18.95
CA SER A 122 -53.68 27.71 -18.16
C SER A 122 -53.94 26.63 -17.11
N GLY A 123 -54.23 27.07 -15.88
CA GLY A 123 -55.12 26.35 -14.96
C GLY A 123 -54.48 25.48 -13.84
N SER A 124 -54.57 26.00 -12.61
CA SER A 124 -54.93 25.31 -11.36
C SER A 124 -54.08 24.15 -10.78
N SER A 125 -53.53 24.43 -9.59
CA SER A 125 -53.57 23.64 -8.34
C SER A 125 -53.04 22.20 -8.28
N THR A 126 -51.95 22.05 -7.50
CA THR A 126 -51.70 21.09 -6.39
C THR A 126 -51.67 19.56 -6.63
N SER A 127 -50.75 18.92 -5.87
CA SER A 127 -50.48 17.48 -5.61
C SER A 127 -49.58 16.78 -6.65
N GLU A 128 -48.28 16.58 -6.36
CA GLU A 128 -47.66 15.47 -5.59
C GLU A 128 -47.73 14.14 -6.37
N GLU A 129 -46.65 13.74 -7.06
CA GLU A 129 -45.48 12.98 -6.58
C GLU A 129 -45.70 11.46 -6.65
N CYS A 130 -45.10 10.77 -7.63
CA CYS A 130 -44.66 9.35 -7.60
C CYS A 130 -44.15 8.93 -8.99
N GLY A 131 -42.94 8.42 -9.23
CA GLY A 131 -41.79 8.18 -8.38
C GLY A 131 -40.59 7.86 -9.26
N GLU A 132 -39.47 8.54 -9.03
CA GLU A 132 -38.19 8.24 -9.70
C GLU A 132 -36.98 8.52 -8.77
N LEU A 133 -37.20 8.36 -7.47
CA LEU A 133 -36.24 8.68 -6.41
C LEU A 133 -35.43 7.48 -5.89
N ARG A 134 -35.47 6.32 -6.57
CA ARG A 134 -34.76 5.10 -6.11
C ARG A 134 -33.39 4.86 -6.75
N VAL A 135 -33.06 5.50 -7.87
CA VAL A 135 -31.79 5.25 -8.58
C VAL A 135 -30.64 6.16 -8.08
N THR A 136 -30.97 7.31 -7.49
CA THR A 136 -29.97 8.29 -7.04
C THR A 136 -29.27 7.86 -5.75
N ASN A 137 -29.97 7.22 -4.81
CA ASN A 137 -29.36 6.80 -3.54
C ASN A 137 -28.39 5.63 -3.70
N VAL A 138 -28.64 4.67 -4.60
CA VAL A 138 -27.70 3.55 -4.83
C VAL A 138 -26.41 4.05 -5.49
N CYS A 139 -26.51 4.99 -6.42
CA CYS A 139 -25.35 5.53 -7.12
C CYS A 139 -24.44 6.35 -6.18
N VAL A 140 -25.04 7.15 -5.29
CA VAL A 140 -24.30 7.92 -4.28
C VAL A 140 -23.68 7.00 -3.22
N PHE A 141 -24.38 5.94 -2.79
CA PHE A 141 -23.83 4.98 -1.83
C PHE A 141 -22.67 4.17 -2.42
N VAL A 142 -22.77 3.71 -3.66
CA VAL A 142 -21.68 2.99 -4.34
C VAL A 142 -20.47 3.90 -4.56
N ALA A 143 -20.69 5.17 -4.93
CA ALA A 143 -19.62 6.14 -5.06
C ALA A 143 -18.92 6.41 -3.71
N TYR A 144 -19.67 6.57 -2.62
CA TYR A 144 -19.10 6.79 -1.28
C TYR A 144 -18.38 5.55 -0.73
N PHE A 145 -18.92 4.35 -0.99
CA PHE A 145 -18.32 3.09 -0.55
C PHE A 145 -17.00 2.81 -1.27
N ILE A 146 -16.92 3.08 -2.57
CA ILE A 146 -15.68 2.98 -3.35
C ILE A 146 -14.66 4.06 -2.92
N LEU A 147 -15.11 5.28 -2.62
CA LEU A 147 -14.22 6.36 -2.18
C LEU A 147 -13.67 6.12 -0.77
N SER A 148 -14.43 5.45 0.11
CA SER A 148 -14.01 5.16 1.48
C SER A 148 -12.97 4.04 1.56
N PHE A 149 -13.01 3.05 0.66
CA PHE A 149 -11.98 2.00 0.57
C PHE A 149 -10.69 2.46 -0.10
N ALA A 150 -10.68 3.61 -0.78
CA ALA A 150 -9.50 4.14 -1.47
C ALA A 150 -8.59 5.02 -0.58
N ILE A 151 -9.03 5.35 0.65
CA ILE A 151 -8.33 6.28 1.56
C ILE A 151 -7.73 5.56 2.79
N ALA A 152 -8.04 4.28 3.02
CA ALA A 152 -7.43 3.44 4.06
C ALA A 152 -6.31 2.56 3.48
#